data_AF-A0AAE3ISH3-F1
#
_entry.id   AF-A0AAE3ISH3-F1
#
_cell.length_a   1.000
_cell.length_b   1.000
_cell.length_c   1.000
_cell.angle_alpha   90.00
_cell.angle_beta   90.00
_cell.angle_gamma   90.00
#
_symmetry.space_group_name_H-M   'P 1'
#
loop_
_entity.id
_entity.type
_entity.pdbx_description
1 polymer ?
#
loop_
_entity_poly.entity_id
_entity_poly.type
_entity_poly.pdbx_seq_one_letter_code
_entity_poly.pdbx_strand_id
1 'polypeptide(L)'
;MLNILIIMGSLAEFDIRELLPTFQSGLFSTIWASRFHNTDWALAVMMASIILPLVKDKSSWKKLGLTGIAFAGLFVVIWPILEVGVLSAEVTAKYNLSCMQLARSAHIGLFFHRYEMIMVAFFALSNLTQIMMSLLCASVSLQKLIGLKDYRPTIIPVGLILGGFSYWIVFDHRRAIEFVETPWVIYAMATAIGLPLIILLLGTILKKKLRKKTTTDTSAKSSS
;
A
#
# COMPACT_ATOMS: atom_id res chain seq x y z
N MET A 1 -6.45 2.08 18.69
CA MET A 1 -7.12 1.53 19.90
C MET A 1 -7.77 0.18 19.63
N LEU A 2 -8.67 0.04 18.64
CA LEU A 2 -9.35 -1.23 18.36
C LEU A 2 -8.39 -2.39 18.04
N ASN A 3 -7.39 -2.18 17.16
CA ASN A 3 -6.38 -3.20 16.87
C ASN A 3 -5.62 -3.66 18.11
N ILE A 4 -5.39 -2.77 19.08
CA ILE A 4 -4.69 -3.12 20.33
C ILE A 4 -5.58 -4.02 21.21
N LEU A 5 -6.89 -3.77 21.24
CA LEU A 5 -7.85 -4.62 21.95
C LEU A 5 -7.89 -6.04 21.36
N ILE A 6 -7.82 -6.14 20.03
CA ILE A 6 -7.80 -7.44 19.34
C ILE A 6 -6.50 -8.18 19.63
N ILE A 7 -5.36 -7.49 19.58
CA ILE A 7 -4.07 -8.08 19.94
C ILE A 7 -4.11 -8.62 21.37
N MET A 8 -4.65 -7.85 22.32
CA MET A 8 -4.76 -8.29 23.72
C MET A 8 -5.74 -9.44 23.93
N GLY A 9 -6.91 -9.43 23.28
CA GLY A 9 -7.90 -10.50 23.38
C GLY A 9 -7.45 -11.79 22.72
N SER A 10 -6.74 -11.66 21.59
CA SER A 10 -6.21 -12.77 20.81
C SER A 10 -4.97 -13.41 21.46
N LEU A 11 -4.28 -12.71 22.37
CA LEU A 11 -3.12 -13.22 23.07
C LEU A 11 -3.44 -14.46 23.93
N ALA A 12 -4.69 -14.59 24.39
CA ALA A 12 -5.14 -15.74 25.18
C ALA A 12 -5.26 -17.03 24.36
N GLU A 13 -5.53 -16.92 23.06
CA GLU A 13 -5.66 -18.05 22.12
C GLU A 13 -4.40 -18.26 21.27
N PHE A 14 -3.37 -17.45 21.48
CA PHE A 14 -2.13 -17.51 20.72
C PHE A 14 -1.28 -18.72 21.15
N ASP A 15 -1.06 -19.66 20.24
CA ASP A 15 -0.12 -20.76 20.43
C ASP A 15 1.08 -20.62 19.48
N ILE A 16 2.28 -20.53 20.05
CA ILE A 16 3.54 -20.46 19.31
C ILE A 16 3.77 -21.71 18.43
N ARG A 17 3.15 -22.84 18.77
CA ARG A 17 3.27 -24.09 18.00
C ARG A 17 2.57 -24.00 16.65
N GLU A 18 1.53 -23.17 16.53
CA GLU A 18 0.82 -22.94 15.28
C GLU A 18 1.65 -22.13 14.26
N LEU A 19 2.72 -21.47 14.72
CA LEU A 19 3.71 -20.84 13.83
C LEU A 19 4.68 -21.85 13.22
N LEU A 20 4.71 -23.08 13.73
CA LEU A 20 5.50 -24.17 13.18
C LEU A 20 4.62 -25.05 12.30
N PRO A 21 5.17 -25.63 11.23
CA PRO A 21 6.54 -25.48 10.72
C PRO A 21 6.75 -24.28 9.79
N THR A 22 7.88 -23.59 9.95
CA THR A 22 8.27 -22.48 9.08
C THR A 22 8.91 -23.00 7.78
N PHE A 23 8.67 -22.30 6.66
CA PHE A 23 9.27 -22.59 5.34
C PHE A 23 8.97 -23.97 4.74
N GLN A 24 7.81 -24.60 5.02
CA GLN A 24 7.42 -25.87 4.37
C GLN A 24 7.45 -25.80 2.83
N SER A 25 7.06 -24.66 2.27
CA SER A 25 7.01 -24.42 0.82
C SER A 25 8.39 -24.11 0.21
N GLY A 26 9.44 -23.99 1.03
CA GLY A 26 10.77 -23.53 0.64
C GLY A 26 10.89 -22.01 0.50
N LEU A 27 12.11 -21.50 0.71
CA LEU A 27 12.41 -20.05 0.69
C LEU A 27 11.98 -19.35 -0.60
N PHE A 28 12.17 -20.01 -1.75
CA PHE A 28 11.83 -19.44 -3.05
C PHE A 28 10.31 -19.23 -3.20
N SER A 29 9.50 -20.18 -2.77
CA SER A 29 8.04 -20.05 -2.80
C SER A 29 7.56 -18.96 -1.85
N THR A 30 8.18 -18.81 -0.67
CA THR A 30 7.84 -17.75 0.28
C THR A 30 8.15 -16.36 -0.28
N ILE A 31 9.31 -16.18 -0.92
CA ILE A 31 9.67 -14.93 -1.59
C ILE A 31 8.73 -14.67 -2.77
N TRP A 32 8.33 -15.71 -3.50
CA TRP A 32 7.41 -15.56 -4.61
C TRP A 32 6.01 -15.11 -4.15
N ALA A 33 5.55 -15.62 -3.01
CA ALA A 33 4.28 -15.24 -2.39
C ALA A 33 4.30 -13.81 -1.82
N SER A 34 5.44 -13.35 -1.28
CA SER A 34 5.54 -12.00 -0.68
C SER A 34 5.33 -10.86 -1.67
N ARG A 35 5.45 -11.11 -2.99
CA ARG A 35 5.19 -10.11 -4.05
C ARG A 35 3.78 -9.53 -4.00
N PHE A 36 2.81 -10.34 -3.58
CA PHE A 36 1.43 -9.89 -3.43
C PHE A 36 1.33 -8.79 -2.37
N HIS A 37 1.98 -8.97 -1.22
CA HIS A 37 1.98 -7.98 -0.15
C HIS A 37 2.85 -6.75 -0.50
N ASN A 38 3.94 -6.95 -1.24
CA ASN A 38 4.83 -5.86 -1.65
C ASN A 38 4.16 -4.87 -2.64
N THR A 39 3.14 -5.34 -3.36
CA THR A 39 2.35 -4.56 -4.31
C THR A 39 1.53 -3.46 -3.62
N ASP A 40 0.95 -3.73 -2.45
CA ASP A 40 0.21 -2.72 -1.68
C ASP A 40 1.12 -1.61 -1.16
N TRP A 41 2.34 -1.98 -0.75
CA TRP A 41 3.33 -1.01 -0.31
C TRP A 41 3.77 -0.08 -1.45
N ALA A 42 3.93 -0.61 -2.65
CA ALA A 42 4.25 0.18 -3.83
C ALA A 42 3.20 1.26 -4.11
N LEU A 43 1.92 0.91 -4.02
CA LEU A 43 0.82 1.84 -4.21
C LEU A 43 0.87 2.98 -3.19
N ALA A 44 1.12 2.66 -1.91
CA ALA A 44 1.26 3.65 -0.84
C ALA A 44 2.44 4.60 -1.08
N VAL A 45 3.59 4.07 -1.53
CA VAL A 45 4.78 4.87 -1.86
C VAL A 45 4.52 5.79 -3.06
N MET A 46 3.80 5.32 -4.07
CA MET A 46 3.40 6.15 -5.22
C MET A 46 2.48 7.30 -4.80
N MET A 47 1.45 7.01 -3.99
CA MET A 47 0.55 8.05 -3.48
C MET A 47 1.30 9.07 -2.64
N ALA A 48 2.18 8.60 -1.74
CA ALA A 48 3.02 9.47 -0.94
C ALA A 48 3.89 10.38 -1.82
N SER A 49 4.43 9.87 -2.92
CA SER A 49 5.26 10.65 -3.87
C SER A 49 4.46 11.71 -4.63
N ILE A 50 3.19 11.44 -4.94
CA ILE A 50 2.29 12.41 -5.60
C ILE A 50 1.84 13.49 -4.62
N ILE A 51 1.56 13.12 -3.36
CA ILE A 51 1.09 14.01 -2.30
C ILE A 51 2.24 14.89 -1.76
N LEU A 52 3.46 14.36 -1.70
CA LEU A 52 4.64 15.05 -1.18
C LEU A 52 4.82 16.50 -1.69
N PRO A 53 4.76 16.79 -3.01
CA PRO A 53 4.90 18.15 -3.51
C PRO A 53 3.73 19.09 -3.18
N LEU A 54 2.58 18.58 -2.71
CA LEU A 54 1.44 19.40 -2.27
C LEU A 54 1.59 19.89 -0.81
N VAL A 55 2.52 19.32 -0.04
CA VAL A 55 2.73 19.68 1.36
C VAL A 55 3.60 20.93 1.49
N LYS A 56 3.11 21.92 2.23
CA LYS A 56 3.76 23.24 2.39
C LYS A 56 5.07 23.20 3.20
N ASP A 57 5.19 22.32 4.19
CA ASP A 57 6.34 22.26 5.10
C ASP A 57 7.20 21.01 4.90
N LYS A 58 8.40 21.19 4.34
CA LYS A 58 9.33 20.10 3.97
C LYS A 58 10.15 19.57 5.15
N SER A 59 10.29 20.34 6.23
CA SER A 59 11.20 19.97 7.34
C SER A 59 10.58 18.94 8.28
N SER A 60 9.29 19.12 8.58
CA SER A 60 8.49 18.25 9.46
C SER A 60 8.18 16.90 8.82
N TRP A 61 8.09 16.85 7.48
CA TRP A 61 7.69 15.65 6.75
C TRP A 61 8.71 14.50 6.85
N LYS A 62 10.02 14.76 6.82
CA LYS A 62 11.00 13.66 6.85
C LYS A 62 10.91 12.85 8.15
N LYS A 63 10.73 13.55 9.28
CA LYS A 63 10.57 12.91 10.59
C LYS A 63 9.24 12.16 10.67
N LEU A 64 8.13 12.83 10.32
CA LEU A 64 6.79 12.24 10.37
C LEU A 64 6.59 11.09 9.39
N GLY A 65 7.17 11.18 8.19
CA GLY A 65 7.14 10.14 7.17
C GLY A 65 7.92 8.91 7.61
N LEU A 66 9.12 9.09 8.18
CA LEU A 66 9.92 7.97 8.69
C LEU A 66 9.22 7.27 9.86
N THR A 67 8.66 8.04 10.81
CA THR A 67 7.89 7.45 11.92
C THR A 67 6.64 6.74 11.43
N GLY A 68 5.96 7.29 10.42
CA GLY A 68 4.78 6.67 9.81
C GLY A 68 5.10 5.35 9.10
N ILE A 69 6.18 5.31 8.33
CA ILE A 69 6.65 4.08 7.67
C ILE A 69 7.06 3.03 8.71
N ALA A 70 7.79 3.43 9.76
CA ALA A 70 8.19 2.52 10.83
C ALA A 70 6.98 1.92 11.56
N PHE A 71 5.99 2.75 11.90
CA PHE A 71 4.74 2.28 12.52
C PHE A 71 3.96 1.34 11.59
N ALA A 72 3.78 1.71 10.31
CA ALA A 72 3.07 0.88 9.35
C ALA A 72 3.76 -0.48 9.14
N GLY A 73 5.10 -0.48 9.00
CA GLY A 73 5.88 -1.70 8.86
C GLY A 73 5.77 -2.62 10.06
N LEU A 74 5.75 -2.07 11.28
CA LEU A 74 5.56 -2.85 12.50
C LEU A 74 4.19 -3.55 12.52
N PHE A 75 3.11 -2.83 12.19
CA PHE A 75 1.77 -3.41 12.12
C PHE A 75 1.64 -4.48 11.05
N VAL A 76 2.26 -4.27 9.88
CA VAL A 76 2.29 -5.24 8.78
C VAL A 76 2.95 -6.55 9.19
N VAL A 77 3.99 -6.51 10.02
CA VAL A 77 4.69 -7.73 10.48
C VAL A 77 3.92 -8.43 11.60
N ILE A 78 3.35 -7.67 12.54
CA ILE A 78 2.64 -8.23 13.69
C ILE A 78 1.37 -8.97 13.27
N TRP A 79 0.65 -8.46 12.26
CA TRP A 79 -0.67 -8.97 11.91
C TRP A 79 -0.68 -10.42 11.41
N PRO A 80 0.15 -10.81 10.41
CA PRO A 80 0.22 -12.20 9.95
C PRO A 80 0.68 -13.18 11.04
N ILE A 81 1.55 -12.74 11.95
CA ILE A 81 2.02 -13.56 13.08
C ILE A 81 0.86 -13.88 14.02
N LEU A 82 0.01 -12.89 14.31
CA LEU A 82 -1.17 -13.09 15.14
C LEU A 82 -2.23 -13.95 14.46
N GLU A 83 -2.48 -13.71 13.16
CA GLU A 83 -3.44 -14.50 12.39
C GLU A 83 -3.05 -15.97 12.38
N VAL A 84 -1.78 -16.29 12.07
CA VAL A 84 -1.31 -17.69 12.05
C VAL A 84 -1.26 -18.28 13.46
N GLY A 85 -0.80 -17.51 14.45
CA GLY A 85 -0.68 -18.00 15.83
C GLY A 85 -2.02 -18.30 16.52
N VAL A 86 -3.15 -17.83 15.98
CA VAL A 86 -4.48 -18.03 16.58
C VAL A 86 -5.37 -18.92 15.70
N LEU A 87 -5.32 -18.77 14.38
CA LEU A 87 -6.14 -19.58 13.47
C LEU A 87 -5.45 -20.86 13.00
N SER A 88 -4.13 -20.98 13.12
CA SER A 88 -3.30 -21.96 12.41
C SER A 88 -3.14 -21.67 10.92
N ALA A 89 -1.96 -22.02 10.37
CA ALA A 89 -1.58 -21.75 8.98
C ALA A 89 -2.56 -22.34 7.95
N GLU A 90 -3.11 -23.54 8.20
CA GLU A 90 -4.05 -24.19 7.29
C GLU A 90 -5.39 -23.45 7.17
N VAL A 91 -5.84 -22.86 8.27
CA VAL A 91 -7.11 -22.14 8.34
C VAL A 91 -6.93 -20.76 7.73
N THR A 92 -5.84 -20.06 8.08
CA THR A 92 -5.48 -18.77 7.49
C THR A 92 -5.33 -18.85 5.96
N ALA A 93 -4.80 -19.97 5.42
CA ALA A 93 -4.66 -20.15 3.98
C ALA A 93 -5.99 -20.35 3.23
N LYS A 94 -7.06 -20.77 3.93
CA LYS A 94 -8.38 -20.99 3.32
C LYS A 94 -9.24 -19.72 3.28
N TYR A 95 -8.89 -18.70 4.05
CA TYR A 95 -9.65 -17.47 4.14
C TYR A 95 -8.94 -16.32 3.42
N ASN A 96 -9.62 -15.70 2.45
CA ASN A 96 -9.12 -14.49 1.78
C ASN A 96 -9.05 -13.27 2.72
N LEU A 97 -9.84 -13.27 3.80
CA LEU A 97 -9.90 -12.20 4.82
C LEU A 97 -9.69 -12.78 6.21
N SER A 98 -8.51 -13.35 6.45
CA SER A 98 -8.13 -13.97 7.73
C SER A 98 -8.26 -13.02 8.92
N CYS A 99 -8.04 -11.72 8.74
CA CYS A 99 -8.24 -10.71 9.77
C CYS A 99 -9.69 -10.62 10.30
N MET A 100 -10.69 -10.87 9.46
CA MET A 100 -12.10 -10.87 9.87
C MET A 100 -12.45 -12.15 10.62
N GLN A 101 -11.83 -13.28 10.25
CA GLN A 101 -11.98 -14.54 10.97
C GLN A 101 -11.27 -14.52 12.31
N LEU A 102 -10.07 -13.93 12.38
CA LEU A 102 -9.34 -13.66 13.62
C LEU A 102 -10.14 -12.76 14.55
N ALA A 103 -10.79 -11.73 14.01
CA ALA A 103 -11.76 -10.99 14.79
C ALA A 103 -12.79 -11.98 15.31
N ARG A 104 -13.57 -12.66 14.47
CA ARG A 104 -14.65 -13.57 14.89
C ARG A 104 -14.26 -14.70 15.87
N SER A 105 -13.01 -15.17 15.88
CA SER A 105 -12.54 -16.20 16.81
C SER A 105 -12.17 -15.64 18.18
N ALA A 106 -11.70 -14.39 18.26
CA ALA A 106 -11.24 -13.78 19.52
C ALA A 106 -12.40 -13.58 20.52
N HIS A 107 -12.58 -14.53 21.45
CA HIS A 107 -13.58 -14.43 22.51
C HIS A 107 -13.21 -13.39 23.57
N ILE A 108 -13.56 -12.12 23.33
CA ILE A 108 -13.42 -11.05 24.34
C ILE A 108 -14.62 -11.07 25.31
N GLY A 109 -14.63 -12.07 26.20
CA GLY A 109 -15.60 -12.20 27.29
C GLY A 109 -17.05 -12.59 26.89
N LEU A 110 -17.90 -12.83 27.89
CA LEU A 110 -19.27 -13.36 27.75
C LEU A 110 -20.29 -12.42 27.06
N PHE A 111 -19.96 -11.15 26.82
CA PHE A 111 -20.93 -10.12 26.40
C PHE A 111 -20.68 -9.50 25.01
N PHE A 112 -19.46 -9.55 24.47
CA PHE A 112 -19.15 -8.92 23.18
C PHE A 112 -19.14 -9.95 22.06
N HIS A 113 -20.30 -10.53 21.72
CA HIS A 113 -20.44 -11.43 20.56
C HIS A 113 -20.58 -10.67 19.21
N ARG A 114 -20.70 -9.33 19.24
CA ARG A 114 -21.00 -8.46 18.06
C ARG A 114 -19.89 -7.46 17.68
N TYR A 115 -18.69 -7.63 18.21
CA TYR A 115 -17.49 -6.86 17.87
C TYR A 115 -17.06 -6.99 16.39
N GLU A 116 -17.47 -8.06 15.71
CA GLU A 116 -17.26 -8.27 14.27
C GLU A 116 -17.79 -7.09 13.44
N MET A 117 -19.00 -6.57 13.75
CA MET A 117 -19.57 -5.43 13.01
C MET A 117 -18.77 -4.14 13.18
N ILE A 118 -18.18 -3.92 14.36
CA ILE A 118 -17.33 -2.76 14.61
C ILE A 118 -16.08 -2.87 13.74
N MET A 119 -15.46 -4.04 13.67
CA MET A 119 -14.31 -4.29 12.80
C MET A 119 -14.64 -4.07 11.32
N VAL A 120 -15.79 -4.56 10.84
CA VAL A 120 -16.24 -4.33 9.46
C VAL A 120 -16.43 -2.84 9.18
N ALA A 121 -17.00 -2.08 10.11
CA ALA A 121 -17.18 -0.63 9.95
C ALA A 121 -15.84 0.12 9.88
N PHE A 122 -14.86 -0.24 10.72
CA PHE A 122 -13.52 0.35 10.66
C PHE A 122 -12.80 -0.02 9.37
N PHE A 123 -12.89 -1.28 8.94
CA PHE A 123 -12.33 -1.72 7.68
C PHE A 123 -12.94 -0.97 6.50
N ALA A 124 -14.27 -0.80 6.48
CA ALA A 124 -14.96 -0.02 5.46
C ALA A 124 -14.50 1.45 5.44
N LEU A 125 -14.31 2.06 6.60
CA LEU A 125 -13.81 3.44 6.70
C LEU A 125 -12.37 3.59 6.19
N SER A 126 -11.50 2.62 6.51
CA SER A 126 -10.12 2.58 6.00
C SER A 126 -10.10 2.43 4.48
N ASN A 127 -10.89 1.51 3.93
CA ASN A 127 -11.02 1.33 2.48
C ASN A 127 -11.57 2.59 1.80
N LEU A 128 -12.60 3.22 2.39
CA LEU A 128 -13.15 4.46 1.87
C LEU A 128 -12.09 5.57 1.80
N THR A 129 -11.27 5.71 2.84
CA THR A 129 -10.17 6.68 2.88
C THR A 129 -9.14 6.39 1.79
N GLN A 130 -8.79 5.12 1.60
CA GLN A 130 -7.86 4.69 0.54
C GLN A 130 -8.40 4.99 -0.85
N ILE A 131 -9.69 4.74 -1.11
CA ILE A 131 -10.35 5.05 -2.38
C ILE A 131 -10.33 6.57 -2.64
N MET A 132 -10.66 7.38 -1.63
CA MET A 132 -10.62 8.84 -1.75
C MET A 132 -9.21 9.36 -2.08
N MET A 133 -8.18 8.83 -1.40
CA MET A 133 -6.79 9.19 -1.67
C MET A 133 -6.34 8.76 -3.07
N SER A 134 -6.77 7.59 -3.52
CA SER A 134 -6.50 7.06 -4.86
C SER A 134 -7.11 7.95 -5.94
N LEU A 135 -8.38 8.34 -5.77
CA LEU A 135 -9.10 9.23 -6.67
C LEU A 135 -8.42 10.60 -6.76
N LEU A 136 -7.98 11.16 -5.62
CA LEU A 136 -7.23 12.41 -5.59
C LEU A 136 -5.91 12.29 -6.35
N CYS A 137 -5.12 11.25 -6.08
CA CYS A 137 -3.83 11.05 -6.74
C CYS A 137 -3.99 10.86 -8.26
N ALA A 138 -5.00 10.12 -8.70
CA ALA A 138 -5.32 9.93 -10.11
C ALA A 138 -5.76 11.25 -10.77
N SER A 139 -6.59 12.04 -10.09
CA SER A 139 -7.06 13.35 -10.57
C SER A 139 -5.91 14.36 -10.73
N VAL A 140 -5.00 14.41 -9.75
CA VAL A 140 -3.79 15.26 -9.80
C VAL A 140 -2.82 14.79 -10.90
N SER A 141 -2.69 13.48 -11.09
CA SER A 141 -1.84 12.92 -12.15
C SER A 141 -2.38 13.28 -13.54
N LEU A 142 -3.71 13.17 -13.73
CA LEU A 142 -4.36 13.56 -14.98
C LEU A 142 -4.27 15.07 -15.22
N GLN A 143 -4.44 15.88 -14.16
CA GLN A 143 -4.25 17.33 -14.25
C GLN A 143 -2.85 17.67 -14.79
N LYS A 144 -1.80 17.03 -14.25
CA LYS A 144 -0.42 17.25 -14.70
C LYS A 144 -0.19 16.80 -16.13
N LEU A 145 -0.86 15.74 -16.58
CA LEU A 145 -0.74 15.22 -17.95
C LEU A 145 -1.37 16.16 -18.98
N ILE A 146 -2.53 16.73 -18.67
CA ILE A 146 -3.27 17.63 -19.56
C ILE A 146 -2.79 19.10 -19.41
N GLY A 147 -2.06 19.42 -18.32
CA GLY A 147 -1.54 20.77 -18.07
C GLY A 147 -2.57 21.75 -17.49
N LEU A 148 -3.59 21.24 -16.79
CA LEU A 148 -4.60 22.10 -16.15
C LEU A 148 -4.06 22.80 -14.90
N LYS A 149 -4.55 24.01 -14.61
CA LYS A 149 -4.23 24.74 -13.38
C LYS A 149 -4.86 24.13 -12.13
N ASP A 150 -6.05 23.53 -12.25
CA ASP A 150 -6.83 22.96 -11.15
C ASP A 150 -7.18 21.48 -11.35
N TYR A 151 -7.20 20.71 -10.26
CA TYR A 151 -7.58 19.27 -10.26
C TYR A 151 -9.09 19.05 -10.16
N ARG A 152 -9.88 20.04 -9.74
CA ARG A 152 -11.34 19.90 -9.56
C ARG A 152 -12.09 19.38 -10.81
N PRO A 153 -11.83 19.88 -12.03
CA PRO A 153 -12.53 19.39 -13.22
C PRO A 153 -12.12 17.96 -13.62
N THR A 154 -10.96 17.47 -13.17
CA THR A 154 -10.50 16.11 -13.49
C THR A 154 -11.08 15.03 -12.57
N ILE A 155 -11.71 15.41 -11.44
CA ILE A 155 -12.31 14.46 -10.50
C ILE A 155 -13.46 13.67 -11.15
N ILE A 156 -14.36 14.35 -11.85
CA ILE A 156 -15.52 13.73 -12.49
C ILE A 156 -15.11 12.67 -13.54
N PRO A 157 -14.27 12.98 -14.54
CA PRO A 157 -13.88 11.99 -15.54
C PRO A 157 -13.11 10.81 -14.94
N VAL A 158 -12.21 11.07 -13.98
CA VAL A 158 -11.46 9.99 -13.32
C VAL A 158 -12.39 9.11 -12.49
N GLY A 159 -13.34 9.70 -11.75
CA GLY A 159 -14.34 8.95 -11.00
C GLY A 159 -15.21 8.07 -11.88
N LEU A 160 -15.62 8.56 -13.06
CA LEU A 160 -16.41 7.80 -14.02
C LEU A 160 -15.64 6.59 -14.57
N ILE A 161 -14.37 6.79 -14.92
CA ILE A 161 -13.49 5.73 -15.44
C ILE A 161 -13.23 4.68 -14.35
N LEU A 162 -12.83 5.12 -13.16
CA LEU A 162 -12.55 4.21 -12.04
C LEU A 162 -13.80 3.44 -11.61
N GLY A 163 -14.94 4.12 -11.53
CA GLY A 163 -16.23 3.50 -11.18
C GLY A 163 -16.69 2.50 -12.24
N GLY A 164 -16.64 2.87 -13.52
CA GLY A 164 -16.99 1.98 -14.62
C GLY A 164 -16.08 0.74 -14.70
N PHE A 165 -14.78 0.93 -14.54
CA PHE A 165 -13.82 -0.17 -14.53
C PHE A 165 -14.01 -1.09 -13.31
N SER A 166 -14.28 -0.51 -12.14
CA SER A 166 -14.59 -1.28 -10.92
C SER A 166 -15.84 -2.12 -11.09
N TYR A 167 -16.91 -1.55 -11.64
CA TYR A 167 -18.15 -2.30 -11.91
C TYR A 167 -17.91 -3.47 -12.87
N TRP A 168 -17.14 -3.25 -13.93
CA TRP A 168 -16.84 -4.28 -14.92
C TRP A 168 -16.02 -5.45 -14.35
N ILE A 169 -15.07 -5.16 -13.47
CA ILE A 169 -14.26 -6.20 -12.79
C ILE A 169 -15.10 -6.97 -11.77
N VAL A 170 -15.87 -6.26 -10.95
CA VAL A 170 -16.61 -6.87 -9.82
C VAL A 170 -17.83 -7.67 -10.28
N PHE A 171 -18.31 -7.47 -11.51
CA PHE A 171 -19.42 -8.23 -12.09
C PHE A 171 -19.19 -9.75 -12.03
N ASP A 172 -17.94 -10.18 -12.13
CA ASP A 172 -17.54 -11.57 -12.01
C ASP A 172 -16.50 -11.70 -10.89
N HIS A 173 -16.90 -12.28 -9.76
CA HIS A 173 -16.04 -12.44 -8.60
C HIS A 173 -14.74 -13.19 -8.92
N ARG A 174 -14.81 -14.18 -9.82
CA ARG A 174 -13.63 -14.94 -10.24
C ARG A 174 -12.66 -14.07 -11.02
N ARG A 175 -13.18 -13.19 -11.89
CA ARG A 175 -12.39 -12.20 -12.63
C ARG A 175 -11.72 -11.19 -11.71
N ALA A 176 -12.41 -10.76 -10.67
CA ALA A 176 -11.84 -9.85 -9.67
C ALA A 176 -10.65 -10.48 -8.94
N ILE A 177 -10.76 -11.75 -8.51
CA ILE A 177 -9.66 -12.47 -7.87
C ILE A 177 -8.49 -12.66 -8.84
N GLU A 178 -8.77 -13.14 -10.06
CA GLU A 178 -7.73 -13.39 -11.07
C GLU A 178 -6.95 -12.11 -11.41
N PHE A 179 -7.66 -10.97 -11.52
CA PHE A 179 -7.05 -9.66 -11.76
C PHE A 179 -6.12 -9.22 -10.62
N VAL A 180 -6.53 -9.44 -9.38
CA VAL A 180 -5.76 -9.04 -8.20
C VAL A 180 -4.51 -9.92 -8.03
N GLU A 181 -4.60 -11.22 -8.33
CA GLU A 181 -3.49 -12.16 -8.16
C GLU A 181 -2.41 -12.05 -9.24
N THR A 182 -2.79 -11.75 -10.50
CA THR A 182 -1.86 -11.81 -11.63
C THR A 182 -1.52 -10.43 -12.22
N PRO A 183 -2.40 -9.74 -12.97
CA PRO A 183 -2.03 -8.50 -13.63
C PRO A 183 -1.73 -7.37 -12.65
N TRP A 184 -2.46 -7.26 -11.53
CA TRP A 184 -2.22 -6.22 -10.54
C TRP A 184 -0.80 -6.27 -9.96
N VAL A 185 -0.32 -7.45 -9.59
CA VAL A 185 1.04 -7.65 -9.06
C VAL A 185 2.09 -7.22 -10.10
N ILE A 186 1.88 -7.53 -11.38
CA ILE A 186 2.81 -7.14 -12.44
C ILE A 186 2.83 -5.61 -12.60
N TYR A 187 1.66 -4.97 -12.68
CA TYR A 187 1.57 -3.52 -12.82
C TYR A 187 2.16 -2.79 -11.61
N ALA A 188 1.84 -3.24 -10.41
CA ALA A 188 2.35 -2.64 -9.19
C ALA A 188 3.86 -2.84 -9.03
N MET A 189 4.41 -4.01 -9.36
CA MET A 189 5.87 -4.19 -9.35
C MET A 189 6.56 -3.32 -10.41
N ALA A 190 5.96 -3.22 -11.60
CA ALA A 190 6.48 -2.36 -12.66
C ALA A 190 6.50 -0.88 -12.24
N THR A 191 5.48 -0.42 -11.50
CA THR A 191 5.49 0.95 -10.98
C THR A 191 6.39 1.11 -9.75
N ALA A 192 6.42 0.13 -8.84
CA ALA A 192 7.25 0.13 -7.63
C ALA A 192 8.74 0.23 -7.95
N ILE A 193 9.20 -0.58 -8.91
CA ILE A 193 10.60 -0.72 -9.26
C ILE A 193 10.94 0.16 -10.46
N GLY A 194 10.07 0.18 -11.48
CA GLY A 194 10.30 0.94 -12.71
C GLY A 194 10.31 2.44 -12.48
N LEU A 195 9.39 2.99 -11.67
CA LEU A 195 9.33 4.43 -11.43
C LEU A 195 10.60 4.99 -10.75
N PRO A 196 11.12 4.43 -9.65
CA PRO A 196 12.37 4.90 -9.06
C PRO A 196 13.57 4.66 -9.97
N LEU A 197 13.62 3.56 -10.73
CA LEU A 197 14.69 3.32 -11.72
C LEU A 197 14.71 4.40 -12.80
N ILE A 198 13.54 4.74 -13.36
CA ILE A 198 13.41 5.80 -14.37
C ILE A 198 13.86 7.14 -13.78
N ILE A 199 13.42 7.48 -12.56
CA ILE A 199 13.83 8.73 -11.88
C ILE A 199 15.35 8.75 -11.62
N LEU A 200 15.95 7.61 -11.25
CA LEU A 200 17.38 7.50 -10.99
C LEU A 200 18.19 7.60 -12.29
N LEU A 201 17.72 6.96 -13.37
CA LEU A 201 18.31 7.08 -14.70
C LEU A 201 18.22 8.51 -15.23
N LEU A 202 17.04 9.13 -15.19
CA LEU A 202 16.90 10.55 -15.56
C LEU A 202 17.74 11.44 -14.67
N GLY A 203 17.78 11.19 -13.36
CA GLY A 203 18.57 11.95 -12.40
C GLY A 203 20.07 11.89 -12.71
N THR A 204 20.61 10.72 -13.04
CA THR A 204 22.03 10.56 -13.40
C THR A 204 22.35 11.19 -14.76
N ILE A 205 21.46 11.10 -15.74
CA ILE A 205 21.62 11.70 -17.08
C ILE A 205 21.51 13.23 -17.02
N LEU A 206 20.50 13.76 -16.31
CA LEU A 206 20.27 15.20 -16.15
C LEU A 206 21.33 15.85 -15.28
N LYS A 207 21.79 15.19 -14.20
CA LYS A 207 22.88 15.69 -13.37
C LYS A 207 24.21 15.74 -14.14
N LYS A 208 24.45 14.80 -15.06
CA LYS A 208 25.56 14.88 -16.02
C LYS A 208 25.43 16.06 -16.99
N LYS A 209 24.22 16.35 -17.50
CA LYS A 209 23.98 17.52 -18.38
C LYS A 209 24.07 18.87 -17.64
N LEU A 210 23.56 18.96 -16.41
CA LEU A 210 23.63 20.17 -15.58
C LEU A 210 25.08 20.48 -15.13
N ARG A 211 25.87 19.46 -14.77
CA ARG A 211 27.30 19.64 -14.42
C ARG A 211 28.17 20.06 -15.63
N LYS A 212 27.77 19.66 -16.84
CA LYS A 212 28.46 20.07 -18.09
C LYS A 212 28.15 21.52 -18.47
N LYS A 213 26.96 22.04 -18.13
CA LYS A 213 26.59 23.44 -18.42
C LYS A 213 27.30 24.43 -17.49
N THR A 214 27.48 24.08 -16.21
CA THR A 214 28.22 24.93 -15.24
C THR A 214 29.71 25.04 -15.58
N THR A 215 30.32 24.01 -16.18
CA THR A 215 31.75 24.05 -16.56
C THR A 215 32.01 24.89 -17.81
N THR A 216 31.08 24.92 -18.78
CA THR A 216 31.18 25.80 -19.96
C THR A 216 30.98 27.28 -19.62
N ASP A 217 30.04 27.63 -18.73
CA ASP A 217 29.82 29.03 -18.32
C ASP A 217 30.96 29.60 -17.46
N THR A 218 31.68 28.76 -16.71
CA THR A 218 32.82 29.21 -15.90
C THR A 218 34.06 29.46 -16.76
N SER A 219 34.24 28.72 -17.85
CA SER A 219 35.34 28.94 -18.82
C SER A 219 35.12 30.15 -19.73
N ALA A 220 33.87 30.58 -19.95
CA ALA A 220 33.56 31.76 -20.76
C ALA A 220 33.71 33.10 -19.99
N LYS A 221 33.68 33.05 -18.64
CA LYS A 221 33.87 34.23 -17.77
C LYS A 221 35.32 34.49 -17.36
N SER A 222 36.25 33.57 -17.60
CA SER A 222 37.68 33.77 -17.30
C SER A 222 38.50 34.23 -18.51
N SER A 223 37.87 34.45 -19.66
CA SER A 223 38.51 34.89 -20.91
C SER A 223 37.94 36.22 -21.45
N SER A 224 37.20 36.96 -20.62
CA SER A 224 36.66 38.30 -20.91
C SER A 224 37.18 39.30 -19.90
#